data_AF-A0A3H2W0J5-F1
#
_entry.id   AF-A0A3H2W0J5-F1
#
_cell.length_a   1.000
_cell.length_b   1.000
_cell.length_c   1.000
_cell.angle_alpha   90.00
_cell.angle_beta   90.00
_cell.angle_gamma   90.00
#
_symmetry.space_group_name_H-M   'P 1'
#
loop_
_entity.id
_entity.type
_entity.pdbx_description
1 polymer ?
#
loop_
_entity_poly.entity_id
_entity_poly.type
_entity_poly.pdbx_seq_one_letter_code
_entity_poly.pdbx_strand_id
1 'polypeptide(L)'
;MKMARIHDLKILPIYFAEVVAKRKTFEIRKNDRDFCVGDMVRLKEWGKGDYTGREVTARITYLTDFQQKPGYLVFSFDLQRYQPSMESIKELHQQTGAGLLTCKLALIDANGNLELAIENMRNKGNA
;
A
#
# COMPACT_ATOMS: atom_id res chain seq x y z
N MET A 1 -17.57 -12.97 13.65
CA MET A 1 -16.58 -12.56 12.63
C MET A 1 -15.20 -12.60 13.26
N LYS A 2 -14.22 -13.26 12.64
CA LYS A 2 -12.83 -13.29 13.12
C LYS A 2 -12.24 -11.88 12.97
N MET A 3 -11.56 -11.37 13.99
CA MET A 3 -10.92 -10.06 13.88
C MET A 3 -9.74 -10.13 12.90
N ALA A 4 -9.69 -9.17 11.97
CA ALA A 4 -8.60 -9.05 11.01
C ALA A 4 -7.29 -8.81 11.74
N ARG A 5 -6.28 -9.63 11.44
CA ARG A 5 -4.94 -9.53 12.05
C ARG A 5 -4.00 -8.76 11.13
N ILE A 6 -2.95 -8.18 11.72
CA ILE A 6 -1.85 -7.54 10.99
C ILE A 6 -0.64 -8.48 11.05
N HIS A 7 -0.09 -8.83 9.89
CA HIS A 7 1.08 -9.69 9.75
C HIS A 7 2.27 -8.89 9.25
N ASP A 8 3.29 -8.70 10.08
CA ASP A 8 4.57 -8.10 9.67
C ASP A 8 5.40 -9.14 8.91
N LEU A 9 5.72 -8.84 7.65
CA LEU A 9 6.39 -9.75 6.73
C LEU A 9 7.59 -9.07 6.08
N LYS A 10 8.75 -9.72 6.11
CA LYS A 10 9.92 -9.31 5.33
C LYS A 10 9.67 -9.49 3.84
N ILE A 11 10.20 -8.59 3.03
CA ILE A 11 10.22 -8.68 1.56
C ILE A 11 11.54 -8.13 1.03
N LEU A 12 12.15 -8.79 0.04
CA LEU A 12 13.41 -8.35 -0.54
C LEU A 12 13.20 -7.10 -1.42
N PRO A 13 14.23 -6.24 -1.58
CA PRO A 13 14.09 -4.95 -2.28
C PRO A 13 13.54 -5.09 -3.71
N ILE A 14 13.97 -6.11 -4.45
CA ILE A 14 13.50 -6.34 -5.83
C ILE A 14 11.98 -6.57 -5.88
N TYR A 15 11.42 -7.30 -4.93
CA TYR A 15 9.98 -7.57 -4.89
C TYR A 15 9.21 -6.40 -4.27
N PHE A 16 9.80 -5.73 -3.28
CA PHE A 16 9.22 -4.53 -2.68
C PHE A 16 8.99 -3.45 -3.74
N ALA A 17 9.98 -3.22 -4.63
CA ALA A 17 9.84 -2.29 -5.75
C ALA A 17 8.66 -2.65 -6.68
N GLU A 18 8.47 -3.93 -7.00
CA GLU A 18 7.34 -4.39 -7.82
C GLU A 18 5.97 -4.24 -7.14
N VAL A 19 5.92 -4.40 -5.81
CA VAL A 19 4.71 -4.15 -5.02
C VAL A 19 4.37 -2.66 -5.01
N VAL A 20 5.33 -1.79 -4.73
CA VAL A 20 5.14 -0.32 -4.75
C VAL A 20 4.70 0.15 -6.13
N ALA A 21 5.29 -0.41 -7.19
CA ALA A 21 4.90 -0.14 -8.57
C ALA A 21 3.55 -0.77 -8.99
N LYS A 22 2.86 -1.46 -8.06
CA LYS A 22 1.56 -2.13 -8.27
C LYS A 22 1.58 -3.21 -9.36
N ARG A 23 2.76 -3.69 -9.76
CA ARG A 23 2.92 -4.77 -10.75
C ARG A 23 2.80 -6.14 -10.09
N LYS A 24 3.27 -6.27 -8.85
CA LYS A 24 3.13 -7.47 -8.03
C LYS A 24 2.00 -7.29 -7.03
N THR A 25 0.88 -7.96 -7.27
CA THR A 25 -0.36 -7.88 -6.48
C THR A 25 -0.67 -9.15 -5.67
N PHE A 26 0.32 -10.04 -5.55
CA PHE A 26 0.21 -11.30 -4.82
C PHE A 26 1.48 -11.63 -4.03
N GLU A 27 1.38 -12.48 -3.02
CA GLU A 27 2.49 -13.07 -2.27
C GLU A 27 2.38 -14.60 -2.24
N ILE A 28 3.52 -15.29 -2.22
CA ILE A 28 3.60 -16.73 -2.01
C ILE A 28 4.27 -16.95 -0.66
N ARG A 29 3.59 -17.62 0.27
CA ARG A 29 4.05 -17.76 1.66
C ARG A 29 3.75 -19.15 2.22
N LYS A 30 4.57 -19.59 3.17
CA LYS A 30 4.19 -20.69 4.06
C LYS A 30 3.03 -20.22 4.93
N ASN A 31 1.98 -21.02 5.08
CA ASN A 31 0.82 -20.71 5.91
C ASN A 31 1.06 -21.04 7.39
N ASP A 32 2.12 -20.46 7.98
CA ASP A 32 2.51 -20.63 9.39
C ASP A 32 1.81 -19.65 10.35
N ARG A 33 0.96 -18.76 9.81
CA ARG A 33 0.25 -17.69 10.53
C ARG A 33 -1.27 -17.77 10.41
N ASP A 34 -1.77 -18.79 9.71
CA ASP A 34 -3.20 -18.97 9.40
C ASP A 34 -3.78 -17.73 8.68
N PHE A 35 -3.16 -17.36 7.54
CA PHE A 35 -3.57 -16.19 6.76
C PHE A 35 -5.03 -16.29 6.34
N CYS A 36 -5.80 -15.22 6.56
CA CYS A 36 -7.21 -15.15 6.21
C CYS A 36 -7.48 -14.01 5.23
N VAL A 37 -8.50 -14.17 4.38
CA VAL A 37 -9.07 -13.03 3.63
C VAL A 37 -9.54 -11.97 4.63
N GLY A 38 -9.19 -10.71 4.35
CA GLY A 38 -9.47 -9.58 5.24
C GLY A 38 -8.35 -9.22 6.20
N ASP A 39 -7.37 -10.11 6.44
CA ASP A 39 -6.16 -9.78 7.19
C ASP A 39 -5.35 -8.69 6.47
N MET A 40 -4.52 -7.99 7.24
CA MET A 40 -3.56 -7.01 6.74
C MET A 40 -2.17 -7.62 6.74
N VAL A 41 -1.38 -7.31 5.71
CA VAL A 41 0.04 -7.61 5.65
C VAL A 41 0.83 -6.31 5.59
N ARG A 42 1.80 -6.17 6.48
CA ARG A 42 2.77 -5.07 6.45
C ARG A 42 4.06 -5.63 5.87
N LEU A 43 4.31 -5.31 4.61
CA LEU A 43 5.48 -5.75 3.86
C LEU A 43 6.62 -4.78 4.17
N LYS A 44 7.62 -5.24 4.91
CA LYS A 44 8.76 -4.46 5.39
C LYS A 44 9.98 -4.84 4.57
N GLU A 45 10.53 -3.86 3.85
CA GLU A 45 11.70 -4.09 3.01
C GLU A 45 12.91 -4.49 3.86
N TRP A 46 13.50 -5.63 3.51
CA TRP A 46 14.62 -6.24 4.21
C TRP A 46 15.76 -6.46 3.23
N GLY A 47 16.89 -5.77 3.43
CA GLY A 47 18.05 -5.81 2.55
C GLY A 47 19.35 -5.65 3.34
N LYS A 48 20.44 -6.27 2.85
CA LYS A 48 21.78 -6.19 3.48
C LYS A 48 21.81 -6.61 4.96
N GLY A 49 20.92 -7.51 5.37
CA GLY A 49 20.87 -8.03 6.73
C GLY A 49 20.04 -7.22 7.73
N ASP A 50 19.38 -6.13 7.29
CA ASP A 50 18.52 -5.32 8.15
C ASP A 50 17.27 -4.78 7.43
N TYR A 51 16.35 -4.18 8.18
CA TYR A 51 15.23 -3.42 7.64
C TYR A 51 15.73 -2.09 7.07
N THR A 52 15.27 -1.72 5.88
CA THR A 52 15.60 -0.42 5.28
C THR A 52 14.76 0.74 5.86
N GLY A 53 13.74 0.41 6.65
CA GLY A 53 12.71 1.34 7.13
C GLY A 53 11.55 1.55 6.17
N ARG A 54 11.64 1.06 4.93
CA ARG A 54 10.52 1.14 3.97
C ARG A 54 9.50 0.03 4.23
N GLU A 55 8.22 0.41 4.22
CA GLU A 55 7.13 -0.55 4.37
C GLU A 55 5.88 -0.12 3.59
N VAL A 56 5.05 -1.10 3.23
CA VAL A 56 3.72 -0.89 2.69
C VAL A 56 2.73 -1.80 3.40
N THR A 57 1.50 -1.32 3.59
CA THR A 57 0.42 -2.11 4.18
C THR A 57 -0.60 -2.47 3.11
N ALA A 58 -1.03 -3.74 3.09
CA ALA A 58 -1.97 -4.26 2.12
C ALA A 58 -3.01 -5.16 2.80
N ARG A 59 -4.22 -5.22 2.25
CA ARG A 59 -5.27 -6.13 2.70
C ARG A 59 -5.29 -7.37 1.84
N ILE A 60 -5.34 -8.56 2.43
CA ILE A 60 -5.55 -9.81 1.71
C ILE A 60 -6.98 -9.85 1.16
N THR A 61 -7.10 -10.01 -0.16
CA THR A 61 -8.39 -10.03 -0.88
C THR A 61 -8.78 -11.40 -1.38
N TYR A 62 -7.80 -12.28 -1.61
CA TYR A 62 -8.02 -13.65 -2.10
C TYR A 62 -6.89 -14.55 -1.61
N LEU A 63 -7.17 -15.84 -1.43
CA LEU A 63 -6.21 -16.84 -0.96
C LEU A 63 -6.49 -18.19 -1.62
N THR A 64 -5.44 -18.90 -2.04
CA THR A 64 -5.53 -20.26 -2.58
C THR A 64 -4.25 -21.05 -2.29
N ASP A 65 -4.37 -22.36 -2.11
CA ASP A 65 -3.26 -23.31 -2.04
C ASP A 65 -3.13 -24.14 -3.34
N PHE A 66 -3.91 -23.80 -4.39
CA PHE A 66 -3.93 -24.54 -5.65
C PHE A 66 -2.52 -24.62 -6.27
N GLN A 67 -2.07 -25.85 -6.51
CA GLN A 67 -0.74 -26.19 -7.03
C GLN A 67 0.45 -25.56 -6.27
N GLN A 68 0.28 -25.28 -4.97
CA GLN A 68 1.39 -24.87 -4.11
C GLN A 68 2.07 -26.07 -3.47
N LYS A 69 3.31 -25.87 -3.02
CA LYS A 69 4.01 -26.85 -2.17
C LYS A 69 3.21 -27.09 -0.87
N PRO A 70 3.33 -28.26 -0.23
CA PRO A 70 2.65 -28.51 1.04
C PRO A 70 2.89 -27.42 2.08
N GLY A 71 1.81 -26.86 2.63
CA GLY A 71 1.85 -25.79 3.61
C GLY A 71 2.17 -24.39 3.06
N TYR A 72 2.24 -24.22 1.73
CA TYR A 72 2.33 -22.90 1.08
C TYR A 72 0.98 -22.49 0.48
N LEU A 73 0.81 -21.19 0.33
CA LEU A 73 -0.34 -20.57 -0.32
C LEU A 73 0.11 -19.39 -1.16
N VAL A 74 -0.80 -18.96 -2.03
CA VAL A 74 -0.75 -17.67 -2.71
C VAL A 74 -1.89 -16.83 -2.17
N PHE A 75 -1.61 -15.57 -1.83
CA PHE A 75 -2.67 -14.60 -1.58
C PHE A 75 -2.53 -13.39 -2.49
N SER A 76 -3.65 -12.88 -2.99
CA SER A 76 -3.71 -11.56 -3.60
C SER A 76 -4.00 -10.51 -2.53
N PHE A 77 -3.52 -9.30 -2.75
CA PHE A 77 -3.75 -8.19 -1.84
C PHE A 77 -4.05 -6.90 -2.59
N ASP A 78 -4.73 -5.98 -1.92
CA ASP A 78 -4.87 -4.60 -2.37
C ASP A 78 -4.07 -3.69 -1.42
N LEU A 79 -3.23 -2.83 -2.00
CA LEU A 79 -2.48 -1.86 -1.20
C LEU A 79 -3.48 -0.90 -0.57
N GLN A 80 -3.32 -0.64 0.75
CA GLN A 80 -4.12 0.41 1.36
C GLN A 80 -3.75 1.74 0.73
N ARG A 81 -4.67 2.28 -0.08
CA ARG A 81 -4.56 3.66 -0.53
C ARG A 81 -4.73 4.57 0.68
N TYR A 82 -3.88 5.59 0.76
CA TYR A 82 -4.11 6.68 1.69
C TYR A 82 -5.53 7.21 1.51
N GLN A 83 -6.28 7.28 2.61
CA GLN A 83 -7.59 7.91 2.64
C GLN A 83 -7.44 9.27 3.30
N PRO A 84 -7.43 10.37 2.53
CA PRO A 84 -7.35 11.70 3.11
C PRO A 84 -8.59 12.01 3.94
N SER A 85 -8.39 12.64 5.10
CA SER A 85 -9.50 13.18 5.88
C SER A 85 -10.07 14.43 5.22
N MET A 86 -11.27 14.84 5.65
CA MET A 86 -11.87 16.07 5.14
C MET A 86 -11.04 17.31 5.52
N GLU A 87 -10.35 17.28 6.64
CA GLU A 87 -9.43 18.35 7.07
C GLU A 87 -8.26 18.48 6.09
N SER A 88 -7.57 17.38 5.76
CA SER A 88 -6.44 17.43 4.81
C SER A 88 -6.87 17.91 3.41
N ILE A 89 -8.06 17.50 2.95
CA ILE A 89 -8.61 17.95 1.66
C ILE A 89 -8.88 19.46 1.70
N LYS A 90 -9.48 19.96 2.79
CA LYS A 90 -9.78 21.39 2.97
C LYS A 90 -8.50 22.21 3.10
N GLU A 91 -7.49 21.72 3.80
CA GLU A 91 -6.19 22.37 3.93
C GLU A 91 -5.52 22.54 2.56
N LEU A 92 -5.43 21.48 1.76
CA LEU A 92 -4.87 21.57 0.42
C LEU A 92 -5.69 22.50 -0.48
N HIS A 93 -7.02 22.49 -0.36
CA HIS A 93 -7.89 23.42 -1.09
C HIS A 93 -7.61 24.88 -0.71
N GLN A 94 -7.44 25.19 0.57
CA GLN A 94 -7.12 26.55 1.03
C GLN A 94 -5.76 27.04 0.52
N GLN A 95 -4.77 26.15 0.44
CA GLN A 95 -3.42 26.51 -0.03
C GLN A 95 -3.32 26.62 -1.57
N THR A 96 -4.14 25.90 -2.32
CA THR A 96 -4.01 25.80 -3.79
C THR A 96 -5.14 26.46 -4.57
N GLY A 97 -6.30 26.69 -3.96
CA GLY A 97 -7.52 27.12 -4.64
C GLY A 97 -8.16 26.06 -5.55
N ALA A 98 -7.59 24.87 -5.68
CA ALA A 98 -8.11 23.82 -6.55
C ALA A 98 -9.38 23.17 -5.98
N GLY A 99 -10.24 22.61 -6.84
CA GLY A 99 -11.47 21.94 -6.39
C GLY A 99 -11.22 20.76 -5.44
N LEU A 100 -12.15 20.52 -4.50
CA LEU A 100 -12.01 19.50 -3.45
C LEU A 100 -11.72 18.08 -3.99
N LEU A 101 -12.32 17.71 -5.13
CA LEU A 101 -12.05 16.42 -5.77
C LEU A 101 -10.60 16.33 -6.27
N THR A 102 -10.08 17.39 -6.88
CA THR A 102 -8.69 17.47 -7.33
C THR A 102 -7.74 17.36 -6.14
N CYS A 103 -8.01 18.08 -5.05
CA CYS A 103 -7.22 17.99 -3.81
C CYS A 103 -7.24 16.57 -3.23
N LYS A 104 -8.41 15.91 -3.21
CA LYS A 104 -8.54 14.53 -2.74
C LYS A 104 -7.68 13.57 -3.56
N LEU A 105 -7.74 13.65 -4.89
CA LEU A 105 -6.95 12.80 -5.77
C LEU A 105 -5.45 13.07 -5.63
N ALA A 106 -5.05 14.35 -5.55
CA ALA A 106 -3.65 14.74 -5.37
C ALA A 106 -3.08 14.20 -4.04
N LEU A 107 -3.85 14.26 -2.95
CA LEU A 107 -3.46 13.68 -1.67
C LEU A 107 -3.36 12.16 -1.71
N ILE A 108 -4.27 11.48 -2.42
CA ILE A 108 -4.20 10.02 -2.62
C ILE A 108 -2.93 9.65 -3.39
N ASP A 109 -2.65 10.36 -4.48
CA ASP A 109 -1.48 10.12 -5.34
C ASP A 109 -0.16 10.42 -4.61
N ALA A 110 -0.13 11.47 -3.78
CA ALA A 110 1.00 11.84 -2.96
C ALA A 110 1.08 11.07 -1.62
N ASN A 111 0.18 10.10 -1.40
CA ASN A 111 0.10 9.31 -0.17
C ASN A 111 0.07 10.18 1.11
N GLY A 112 -0.66 11.30 1.05
CA GLY A 112 -0.80 12.27 2.15
C GLY A 112 0.33 13.29 2.28
N ASN A 113 1.37 13.24 1.45
CA ASN A 113 2.41 14.26 1.43
C ASN A 113 1.88 15.55 0.77
N LEU A 114 1.64 16.58 1.59
CA LEU A 114 1.04 17.83 1.15
C LEU A 114 1.95 18.61 0.17
N GLU A 115 3.24 18.71 0.45
CA GLU A 115 4.21 19.40 -0.42
C GLU A 115 4.28 18.75 -1.80
N LEU A 116 4.41 17.41 -1.83
CA LEU A 116 4.42 16.64 -3.06
C LEU A 116 3.08 16.75 -3.81
N ALA A 117 1.96 16.78 -3.11
CA ALA A 117 0.65 17.00 -3.73
C ALA A 117 0.58 18.37 -4.44
N ILE A 118 1.06 19.44 -3.78
CA ILE A 118 1.12 20.80 -4.34
C ILE A 118 2.05 20.85 -5.55
N GLU A 119 3.25 20.26 -5.45
CA GLU A 119 4.22 20.21 -6.54
C GLU A 119 3.65 19.48 -7.77
N ASN A 120 3.07 18.29 -7.56
CA ASN A 120 2.43 17.52 -8.63
C ASN A 120 1.28 18.27 -9.30
N MET A 121 0.51 19.04 -8.54
CA MET A 121 -0.59 19.87 -9.08
C MET A 121 -0.06 21.02 -9.94
N ARG A 122 1.05 21.66 -9.55
CA ARG A 122 1.69 22.73 -10.35
C ARG A 122 2.24 22.20 -11.67
N ASN A 123 2.90 21.04 -11.64
CA ASN A 123 3.50 20.44 -12.84
C ASN A 123 2.45 19.97 -13.86
N LYS A 124 1.25 19.56 -13.41
CA LYS A 124 0.13 19.18 -14.29
C LYS A 124 -0.57 20.38 -14.95
N GLY A 125 -0.48 21.58 -14.39
CA GLY A 125 -1.09 22.79 -14.95
C GLY A 125 -0.25 23.50 -16.03
N ASN A 126 1.02 23.12 -16.18
CA ASN A 126 1.96 23.66 -17.16
C ASN A 126 2.15 22.77 -18.40
N ALA A 127 1.31 21.73 -18.55
CA ALA A 127 1.36 20.74 -19.61
C ALA A 127 0.15 20.87 -20.56
#